data_AF-A0A1Y4VWI5-F1
#
_entry.id   AF-A0A1Y4VWI5-F1
#
_cell.length_a   1.000
_cell.length_b   1.000
_cell.length_c   1.000
_cell.angle_alpha   90.00
_cell.angle_beta   90.00
_cell.angle_gamma   90.00
#
_symmetry.space_group_name_H-M   'P 1'
#
loop_
_entity.id
_entity.type
_entity.pdbx_description
1 polymer ?
#
loop_
_entity_poly.entity_id
_entity_poly.type
_entity_poly.pdbx_seq_one_letter_code
_entity_poly.pdbx_strand_id
1 'polypeptide(L)'
;MIDGFKTSSLTLDVHQLANKLGVDISPKAVYINIKGLIFGFTDRVDVTTGEIRKLCNLHGSLHKYANGGLHNADSFRLSDLYRVFTELQKVYGINSDITRLYSVEFGVNLKLPYDPQRILKAIRMYKGYTFTPIGKIGLTYEADSYKLKIYDKGKQCGVSGFDSILRIEISATNTYLKKKHIYTPMLGYLLSVDVWERFEALLLDTLEDVVIVEAVPLERLSKKERDLFALFLGDDWQALDKVKRCRMKKKFIALAERIGATQIKENLKNLISIECKYLRDMDNEKCNRNGVFAKEITDNKVNEYNNIQQERNAKSETETAFLYASSNSEKCNQNGIKIKGVSVAFSSPENEPPPNVNNPPLFNAKKYNTNSNTGKCRGKPPDPAELNTG
;
A
#
# COMPACT_ATOMS: atom_id res chain seq x y z
N MET A 1 -5.53 5.50 0.57
CA MET A 1 -5.93 4.12 0.24
C MET A 1 -5.01 3.52 -0.81
N ILE A 2 -4.97 4.09 -2.02
CA ILE A 2 -4.06 3.63 -3.09
C ILE A 2 -2.61 4.05 -2.77
N ASP A 3 -1.63 3.24 -3.16
CA ASP A 3 -0.20 3.52 -2.95
C ASP A 3 0.61 3.14 -4.19
N GLY A 4 1.05 1.87 -4.28
CA GLY A 4 1.78 1.34 -5.42
C GLY A 4 0.92 1.17 -6.67
N PHE A 5 1.50 1.35 -7.86
CA PHE A 5 0.86 1.00 -9.13
C PHE A 5 1.87 0.63 -10.21
N LYS A 6 1.37 0.08 -11.30
CA LYS A 6 2.11 -0.17 -12.54
C LYS A 6 1.17 -0.05 -13.74
N THR A 7 1.61 0.66 -14.77
CA THR A 7 0.91 0.78 -16.05
C THR A 7 1.39 -0.30 -17.03
N SER A 8 0.66 -0.44 -18.14
CA SER A 8 1.23 -0.96 -19.38
C SER A 8 2.10 0.12 -20.04
N SER A 9 2.52 -0.06 -21.29
CA SER A 9 3.18 1.01 -22.05
C SER A 9 2.28 2.26 -22.11
N LEU A 10 2.87 3.44 -21.89
CA LEU A 10 2.20 4.73 -22.00
C LEU A 10 1.88 5.06 -23.46
N THR A 11 0.74 5.69 -23.71
CA THR A 11 0.28 6.09 -25.04
C THR A 11 0.63 7.56 -25.31
N LEU A 12 1.93 7.83 -25.46
CA LEU A 12 2.49 9.17 -25.70
C LEU A 12 3.82 9.09 -26.47
N ASP A 13 4.36 10.24 -26.89
CA ASP A 13 5.71 10.32 -27.47
C ASP A 13 6.78 10.08 -26.38
N VAL A 14 7.41 8.91 -26.46
CA VAL A 14 8.43 8.44 -25.52
C VAL A 14 9.71 9.28 -25.61
N HIS A 15 10.07 9.80 -26.79
CA HIS A 15 11.25 10.65 -26.98
C HIS A 15 11.00 12.06 -26.45
N GLN A 16 9.81 12.63 -26.70
CA GLN A 16 9.41 13.91 -26.12
C GLN A 16 9.38 13.84 -24.58
N LEU A 17 8.85 12.75 -24.01
CA LEU A 17 8.88 12.54 -22.56
C LEU A 17 10.31 12.38 -22.03
N ALA A 18 11.17 11.58 -22.68
CA ALA A 18 12.57 11.43 -22.26
C ALA A 18 13.33 12.76 -22.26
N ASN A 19 13.16 13.57 -23.31
CA ASN A 19 13.71 14.93 -23.40
C ASN A 19 13.19 15.83 -22.28
N LYS A 20 11.88 15.80 -21.99
CA LYS A 20 11.26 16.57 -20.88
C LYS A 20 11.78 16.15 -19.51
N LEU A 21 12.15 14.89 -19.33
CA LEU A 21 12.76 14.36 -18.11
C LEU A 21 14.29 14.53 -18.06
N GLY A 22 14.93 15.00 -19.14
CA GLY A 22 16.39 15.12 -19.22
C GLY A 22 17.13 13.79 -19.23
N VAL A 23 16.53 12.73 -19.80
CA VAL A 23 17.05 11.36 -19.75
C VAL A 23 17.56 10.90 -21.11
N ASP A 24 18.84 10.50 -21.18
CA ASP A 24 19.33 9.72 -22.32
C ASP A 24 18.69 8.32 -22.32
N ILE A 25 17.98 8.03 -23.41
CA ILE A 25 17.34 6.74 -23.68
C ILE A 25 18.05 5.95 -24.78
N SER A 26 19.28 6.29 -25.14
CA SER A 26 20.13 5.45 -26.01
C SER A 26 20.30 4.00 -25.51
N PRO A 27 20.36 3.70 -24.18
CA PRO A 27 20.48 2.32 -23.72
C PRO A 27 19.20 1.49 -23.92
N LYS A 28 19.38 0.15 -23.97
CA LYS A 28 18.29 -0.81 -24.13
C LYS A 28 17.21 -0.73 -23.05
N ALA A 29 17.60 -0.38 -21.83
CA ALA A 29 16.71 -0.17 -20.70
C ALA A 29 17.25 0.94 -19.79
N VAL A 30 16.41 1.92 -19.45
CA VAL A 30 16.73 3.05 -18.56
C VAL A 30 15.56 3.25 -17.60
N TYR A 31 15.88 3.49 -16.32
CA TYR A 31 14.89 3.75 -15.28
C TYR A 31 15.26 5.02 -14.53
N ILE A 32 14.35 6.00 -14.48
CA ILE A 32 14.49 7.20 -13.66
C ILE A 32 13.44 7.20 -12.55
N ASN A 33 13.86 7.51 -11.32
CA ASN A 33 12.97 7.71 -10.19
C ASN A 33 12.76 9.21 -9.96
N ILE A 34 11.52 9.66 -10.00
CA ILE A 34 11.11 11.03 -9.71
C ILE A 34 10.11 10.96 -8.56
N LYS A 35 10.57 11.33 -7.36
CA LYS A 35 9.74 11.40 -6.14
C LYS A 35 8.96 10.11 -5.84
N GLY A 36 9.48 8.94 -6.19
CA GLY A 36 8.82 7.64 -5.98
C GLY A 36 7.98 7.13 -7.16
N LEU A 37 7.81 7.92 -8.23
CA LEU A 37 7.43 7.41 -9.55
C LEU A 37 8.65 6.92 -10.29
N ILE A 38 8.53 5.83 -11.03
CA ILE A 38 9.59 5.21 -11.81
C ILE A 38 9.13 5.11 -13.26
N PHE A 39 9.80 5.87 -14.13
CA PHE A 39 9.62 5.81 -15.58
C PHE A 39 10.62 4.78 -16.13
N GLY A 40 10.10 3.68 -16.67
CA GLY A 40 10.90 2.61 -17.28
C GLY A 40 10.87 2.70 -18.80
N PHE A 41 11.97 3.15 -19.40
CA PHE A 41 12.19 3.18 -20.84
C PHE A 41 12.84 1.87 -21.28
N THR A 42 12.24 1.14 -22.23
CA THR A 42 12.77 -0.15 -22.70
C THR A 42 12.55 -0.32 -24.20
N ASP A 43 13.54 -0.88 -24.88
CA ASP A 43 13.37 -1.36 -26.25
C ASP A 43 12.54 -2.64 -26.30
N ARG A 44 11.59 -2.67 -27.23
CA ARG A 44 10.91 -3.91 -27.65
C ARG A 44 10.93 -4.02 -29.16
N VAL A 45 11.06 -5.26 -29.63
CA VAL A 45 10.77 -5.60 -31.02
C VAL A 45 9.26 -5.57 -31.20
N ASP A 46 8.79 -4.80 -32.17
CA ASP A 46 7.43 -4.86 -32.67
C ASP A 46 7.24 -6.19 -33.43
N VAL A 47 6.32 -7.02 -32.96
CA VAL A 47 6.14 -8.38 -33.51
C VAL A 47 5.51 -8.40 -34.90
N THR A 48 4.98 -7.28 -35.38
CA THR A 48 4.34 -7.16 -36.69
C THR A 48 5.30 -6.57 -37.72
N THR A 49 6.13 -5.58 -37.35
CA THR A 49 7.08 -4.94 -38.27
C THR A 49 8.52 -5.43 -38.14
N GLY A 50 8.89 -6.09 -37.03
CA GLY A 50 10.27 -6.46 -36.71
C GLY A 50 11.14 -5.29 -36.22
N GLU A 51 10.60 -4.07 -36.19
CA GLU A 51 11.33 -2.86 -35.78
C GLU A 51 11.56 -2.81 -34.27
N ILE A 52 12.66 -2.18 -33.85
CA ILE A 52 12.88 -1.85 -32.44
C ILE A 52 12.16 -0.53 -32.12
N ARG A 53 11.25 -0.57 -31.15
CA ARG A 53 10.50 0.59 -30.64
C ARG A 53 10.84 0.82 -29.17
N LYS A 54 11.13 2.08 -28.80
CA LYS A 54 11.28 2.47 -27.39
C LYS A 54 9.89 2.63 -26.77
N LEU A 55 9.65 1.94 -25.68
CA LEU A 55 8.40 2.02 -24.90
C LEU A 55 8.71 2.58 -23.51
N CYS A 56 7.81 3.42 -22.98
CA CYS A 56 7.85 3.86 -21.59
C CYS A 56 6.73 3.20 -20.78
N ASN A 57 7.00 2.78 -19.55
CA ASN A 57 5.96 2.47 -18.56
C ASN A 57 6.14 3.33 -17.29
N LEU A 58 5.06 3.51 -16.54
CA LEU A 58 5.08 4.19 -15.24
C LEU A 58 4.72 3.21 -14.14
N HIS A 59 5.45 3.24 -13.04
CA HIS A 59 5.17 2.47 -11.84
C HIS A 59 5.74 3.16 -10.61
N GLY A 60 5.57 2.58 -9.42
CA GLY A 60 6.04 3.17 -8.16
C GLY A 60 4.86 3.58 -7.27
N SER A 61 5.06 4.57 -6.41
CA SER A 61 4.09 4.97 -5.38
C SER A 61 3.50 6.35 -5.65
N LEU A 62 2.18 6.40 -5.86
CA LEU A 62 1.42 7.64 -6.03
C LEU A 62 1.40 8.45 -4.72
N HIS A 63 1.34 7.76 -3.58
CA HIS A 63 1.37 8.36 -2.26
C HIS A 63 2.72 9.02 -1.96
N LYS A 64 3.85 8.33 -2.21
CA LYS A 64 5.18 8.95 -2.07
C LYS A 64 5.35 10.15 -2.99
N TYR A 65 4.85 10.07 -4.23
CA TYR A 65 4.91 11.18 -5.17
C TYR A 65 4.18 12.43 -4.67
N ALA A 66 2.95 12.27 -4.16
CA ALA A 66 2.20 13.35 -3.53
C ALA A 66 2.93 14.00 -2.33
N ASN A 67 3.74 13.21 -1.62
CA ASN A 67 4.58 13.64 -0.51
C ASN A 67 6.02 13.99 -0.91
N GLY A 68 6.23 14.44 -2.16
CA GLY A 68 7.53 14.91 -2.62
C GLY A 68 8.64 13.84 -2.71
N GLY A 69 8.28 12.57 -2.59
CA GLY A 69 9.19 11.41 -2.54
C GLY A 69 9.56 10.93 -1.13
N LEU A 70 9.11 11.61 -0.07
CA LEU A 70 9.60 11.41 1.29
C LEU A 70 9.02 10.16 1.96
N HIS A 71 7.69 10.06 2.09
CA HIS A 71 7.03 8.96 2.81
C HIS A 71 5.64 8.63 2.27
N ASN A 72 5.12 7.50 2.75
CA ASN A 72 3.74 7.02 2.54
C ASN A 72 3.13 6.50 3.85
N ALA A 73 3.40 7.15 5.00
CA ALA A 73 2.99 6.70 6.34
C ALA A 73 1.72 7.40 6.88
N ASP A 74 1.38 8.53 6.28
CA ASP A 74 0.20 9.39 6.44
C ASP A 74 -1.03 8.87 5.67
N SER A 75 -2.06 9.70 5.51
CA SER A 75 -3.31 9.33 4.81
C SER A 75 -3.37 9.93 3.41
N PHE A 76 -3.44 9.07 2.38
CA PHE A 76 -3.57 9.47 0.98
C PHE A 76 -5.02 9.33 0.50
N ARG A 77 -5.73 10.44 0.37
CA ARG A 77 -7.17 10.47 0.08
C ARG A 77 -7.47 10.46 -1.42
N LEU A 78 -8.75 10.30 -1.77
CA LEU A 78 -9.22 10.39 -3.16
C LEU A 78 -8.89 11.75 -3.80
N SER A 79 -8.94 12.84 -3.02
CA SER A 79 -8.56 14.18 -3.47
C SER A 79 -7.07 14.32 -3.78
N ASP A 80 -6.19 13.63 -3.02
CA ASP A 80 -4.77 13.58 -3.32
C ASP A 80 -4.50 12.80 -4.61
N LEU A 81 -5.23 11.72 -4.86
CA LEU A 81 -5.14 10.97 -6.12
C LEU A 81 -5.58 11.82 -7.32
N TYR A 82 -6.68 12.58 -7.18
CA TYR A 82 -7.14 13.51 -8.21
C TYR A 82 -6.09 14.59 -8.52
N ARG A 83 -5.45 15.16 -7.47
CA ARG A 83 -4.32 16.09 -7.62
C ARG A 83 -3.16 15.44 -8.38
N VAL A 84 -2.73 14.25 -7.97
CA VAL A 84 -1.64 13.52 -8.63
C VAL A 84 -1.96 13.23 -10.10
N PHE A 85 -3.15 12.75 -10.45
CA PHE A 85 -3.49 12.49 -11.86
C PHE A 85 -3.57 13.78 -12.70
N THR A 86 -4.04 14.88 -12.10
CA THR A 86 -3.99 16.21 -12.73
C THR A 86 -2.56 16.67 -12.99
N GLU A 87 -1.65 16.45 -12.04
CA GLU A 87 -0.20 16.69 -12.21
C GLU A 87 0.41 15.76 -13.27
N LEU A 88 0.07 14.47 -13.29
CA LEU A 88 0.57 13.52 -14.29
C LEU A 88 0.21 13.97 -15.72
N GLN A 89 -1.01 14.46 -15.92
CA GLN A 89 -1.45 15.03 -17.20
C GLN A 89 -0.70 16.32 -17.54
N LYS A 90 -0.66 17.31 -16.62
CA LYS A 90 -0.03 18.62 -16.89
C LYS A 90 1.49 18.55 -17.04
N VAL A 91 2.15 17.77 -16.19
CA VAL A 91 3.62 17.72 -16.09
C VAL A 91 4.21 16.68 -17.05
N TYR A 92 3.58 15.53 -17.27
CA TYR A 92 4.14 14.45 -18.10
C TYR A 92 3.30 14.10 -19.35
N GLY A 93 2.13 14.72 -19.56
CA GLY A 93 1.23 14.36 -20.66
C GLY A 93 0.53 13.01 -20.49
N ILE A 94 0.52 12.46 -19.27
CA ILE A 94 -0.01 11.12 -18.98
C ILE A 94 -1.50 11.24 -18.64
N ASN A 95 -2.34 10.96 -19.64
CA ASN A 95 -3.79 10.95 -19.48
C ASN A 95 -4.25 9.66 -18.79
N SER A 96 -4.89 9.79 -17.63
CA SER A 96 -5.38 8.68 -16.80
C SER A 96 -6.40 7.78 -17.51
N ASP A 97 -7.16 8.34 -18.45
CA ASP A 97 -8.37 7.70 -18.99
C ASP A 97 -8.05 6.76 -20.15
N ILE A 98 -6.88 6.95 -20.78
CA ILE A 98 -6.31 6.07 -21.82
C ILE A 98 -5.12 5.23 -21.31
N THR A 99 -4.52 5.60 -20.18
CA THR A 99 -3.37 4.88 -19.61
C THR A 99 -3.83 3.57 -18.96
N ARG A 100 -3.52 2.44 -19.61
CA ARG A 100 -3.88 1.09 -19.12
C ARG A 100 -3.18 0.77 -17.80
N LEU A 101 -3.96 0.45 -16.77
CA LEU A 101 -3.46 -0.08 -15.51
C LEU A 101 -3.08 -1.57 -15.68
N TYR A 102 -1.99 -1.99 -15.05
CA TYR A 102 -1.55 -3.39 -14.99
C TYR A 102 -1.80 -3.98 -13.59
N SER A 103 -1.38 -3.26 -12.56
CA SER A 103 -1.57 -3.62 -11.16
C SER A 103 -1.64 -2.39 -10.27
N VAL A 104 -2.35 -2.50 -9.14
CA VAL A 104 -2.48 -1.47 -8.11
C VAL A 104 -2.32 -2.09 -6.72
N GLU A 105 -1.72 -1.35 -5.81
CA GLU A 105 -1.63 -1.64 -4.39
C GLU A 105 -2.51 -0.66 -3.63
N PHE A 106 -3.39 -1.20 -2.78
CA PHE A 106 -4.35 -0.44 -1.99
C PHE A 106 -4.41 -1.00 -0.57
N GLY A 107 -4.65 -0.14 0.41
CA GLY A 107 -4.62 -0.49 1.82
C GLY A 107 -4.92 0.68 2.74
N VAL A 108 -4.77 0.45 4.04
CA VAL A 108 -5.04 1.41 5.10
C VAL A 108 -3.87 1.51 6.08
N ASN A 109 -3.65 2.71 6.61
CA ASN A 109 -2.70 2.98 7.71
C ASN A 109 -3.50 3.12 9.00
N LEU A 110 -3.56 2.06 9.81
CA LEU A 110 -4.30 2.05 11.07
C LEU A 110 -3.41 2.52 12.21
N LYS A 111 -3.65 3.72 12.73
CA LYS A 111 -2.99 4.21 13.95
C LYS A 111 -3.55 3.47 15.16
N LEU A 112 -2.72 2.69 15.85
CA LEU A 112 -3.12 1.91 17.01
C LEU A 112 -2.69 2.59 18.33
N PRO A 113 -3.47 2.45 19.42
CA PRO A 113 -3.07 2.91 20.76
C PRO A 113 -2.09 1.95 21.46
N TYR A 114 -1.50 1.00 20.73
CA TYR A 114 -0.56 -0.01 21.23
C TYR A 114 0.31 -0.55 20.07
N ASP A 115 1.42 -1.22 20.38
CA ASP A 115 2.34 -1.76 19.37
C ASP A 115 1.64 -2.74 18.39
N PRO A 116 1.70 -2.49 17.05
CA PRO A 116 1.23 -3.40 16.01
C PRO A 116 1.67 -4.87 16.17
N GLN A 117 2.82 -5.11 16.80
CA GLN A 117 3.33 -6.45 17.12
C GLN A 117 2.36 -7.28 17.95
N ARG A 118 1.47 -6.67 18.75
CA ARG A 118 0.39 -7.38 19.46
C ARG A 118 -0.56 -8.10 18.50
N ILE A 119 -0.88 -7.46 17.36
CA ILE A 119 -1.76 -8.02 16.33
C ILE A 119 -0.99 -8.99 15.44
N LEU A 120 0.22 -8.63 15.03
CA LEU A 120 1.08 -9.50 14.21
C LEU A 120 1.35 -10.85 14.90
N LYS A 121 1.58 -10.84 16.22
CA LYS A 121 1.74 -12.05 17.05
C LYS A 121 0.44 -12.82 17.31
N ALA A 122 -0.73 -12.29 16.95
CA ALA A 122 -2.01 -12.99 17.05
C ALA A 122 -2.47 -13.61 15.71
N ILE A 123 -1.97 -13.10 14.58
CA ILE A 123 -2.23 -13.68 13.25
C ILE A 123 -1.54 -15.05 13.12
N ARG A 124 -2.24 -16.04 12.57
CA ARG A 124 -1.71 -17.42 12.43
C ARG A 124 -1.74 -17.97 11.01
N MET A 125 -2.80 -17.66 10.26
CA MET A 125 -3.07 -18.33 8.99
C MET A 125 -3.92 -17.43 8.09
N TYR A 126 -3.74 -17.54 6.77
CA TYR A 126 -4.64 -16.96 5.77
C TYR A 126 -5.05 -18.03 4.75
N LYS A 127 -6.35 -18.24 4.55
CA LYS A 127 -6.90 -19.23 3.59
C LYS A 127 -6.39 -20.68 3.72
N GLY A 128 -5.85 -21.07 4.86
CA GLY A 128 -5.23 -22.38 5.05
C GLY A 128 -3.70 -22.40 4.86
N TYR A 129 -3.06 -21.25 4.63
CA TYR A 129 -1.63 -21.09 4.38
C TYR A 129 -0.96 -20.29 5.49
N THR A 130 0.34 -20.51 5.67
CA THR A 130 1.21 -19.69 6.51
C THR A 130 1.50 -18.35 5.84
N PHE A 131 1.84 -17.36 6.65
CA PHE A 131 2.45 -16.13 6.16
C PHE A 131 3.97 -16.27 6.12
N THR A 132 4.61 -15.67 5.12
CA THR A 132 6.06 -15.45 5.12
C THR A 132 6.38 -14.19 5.96
N PRO A 133 7.33 -14.23 6.90
CA PRO A 133 7.73 -13.04 7.66
C PRO A 133 8.35 -11.94 6.78
N ILE A 134 7.99 -10.69 7.02
CA ILE A 134 8.66 -9.49 6.51
C ILE A 134 9.68 -9.05 7.58
N GLY A 135 10.82 -9.75 7.63
CA GLY A 135 11.80 -9.56 8.70
C GLY A 135 11.17 -9.72 10.09
N LYS A 136 11.39 -8.75 10.98
CA LYS A 136 10.75 -8.68 12.31
C LYS A 136 9.53 -7.73 12.36
N ILE A 137 9.12 -7.14 11.23
CA ILE A 137 8.14 -6.05 11.20
C ILE A 137 6.76 -6.44 10.65
N GLY A 138 6.58 -7.63 10.06
CA GLY A 138 5.26 -8.03 9.58
C GLY A 138 5.20 -9.37 8.87
N LEU A 139 4.13 -9.55 8.10
CA LEU A 139 3.70 -10.79 7.45
C LEU A 139 3.28 -10.51 6.01
N THR A 140 3.66 -11.38 5.07
CA THR A 140 3.23 -11.34 3.67
C THR A 140 2.68 -12.70 3.23
N TYR A 141 1.65 -12.67 2.41
CA TYR A 141 1.18 -13.82 1.64
C TYR A 141 1.21 -13.44 0.15
N GLU A 142 1.80 -14.28 -0.68
CA GLU A 142 1.99 -14.04 -2.11
C GLU A 142 1.38 -15.17 -2.94
N ALA A 143 0.64 -14.78 -3.98
CA ALA A 143 0.12 -15.66 -5.01
C ALA A 143 0.31 -14.97 -6.38
N ASP A 144 0.25 -15.75 -7.47
CA ASP A 144 0.63 -15.33 -8.83
C ASP A 144 -0.01 -14.01 -9.35
N SER A 145 -1.14 -13.60 -8.77
CA SER A 145 -1.93 -12.46 -9.23
C SER A 145 -2.24 -11.42 -8.15
N TYR A 146 -1.88 -11.68 -6.88
CA TYR A 146 -2.02 -10.73 -5.77
C TYR A 146 -1.11 -11.05 -4.57
N LYS A 147 -0.82 -10.04 -3.76
CA LYS A 147 -0.02 -10.11 -2.53
C LYS A 147 -0.72 -9.35 -1.41
N LEU A 148 -0.88 -9.99 -0.25
CA LEU A 148 -1.37 -9.38 0.99
C LEU A 148 -0.16 -9.11 1.89
N LYS A 149 -0.01 -7.89 2.42
CA LYS A 149 0.97 -7.56 3.46
C LYS A 149 0.27 -6.96 4.68
N ILE A 150 0.67 -7.40 5.86
CA ILE A 150 0.21 -6.88 7.16
C ILE A 150 1.45 -6.62 8.01
N TYR A 151 1.76 -5.35 8.32
CA TYR A 151 3.03 -4.99 8.96
C TYR A 151 3.01 -3.69 9.76
N ASP A 152 3.97 -3.55 10.65
CA ASP A 152 4.28 -2.34 11.40
C ASP A 152 4.91 -1.29 10.48
N LYS A 153 4.07 -0.37 10.01
CA LYS A 153 4.42 0.71 9.09
C LYS A 153 5.28 1.77 9.77
N GLY A 154 5.06 2.02 11.06
CA GLY A 154 5.88 2.93 11.87
C GLY A 154 7.33 2.48 11.88
N LYS A 155 7.58 1.23 12.31
CA LYS A 155 8.91 0.62 12.28
C LYS A 155 9.48 0.48 10.85
N GLN A 156 8.64 0.32 9.82
CA GLN A 156 9.11 0.28 8.42
C GLN A 156 9.61 1.62 7.89
N CYS A 157 8.92 2.72 8.23
CA CYS A 157 9.24 4.04 7.68
C CYS A 157 10.34 4.77 8.46
N GLY A 158 10.46 4.53 9.78
CA GLY A 158 11.45 5.17 10.64
C GLY A 158 11.28 6.68 10.79
N VAL A 159 10.09 7.22 10.47
CA VAL A 159 9.78 8.65 10.57
C VAL A 159 9.08 8.93 11.90
N SER A 160 9.66 9.81 12.72
CA SER A 160 9.10 10.21 14.02
C SER A 160 7.67 10.73 13.88
N GLY A 161 6.78 10.30 14.80
CA GLY A 161 5.36 10.69 14.78
C GLY A 161 4.43 9.74 14.01
N PHE A 162 5.00 8.77 13.26
CA PHE A 162 4.26 7.68 12.62
C PHE A 162 4.35 6.36 13.41
N ASP A 163 4.63 6.46 14.71
CA ASP A 163 4.73 5.34 15.64
C ASP A 163 3.40 4.57 15.78
N SER A 164 3.49 3.25 15.98
CA SER A 164 2.36 2.34 16.17
C SER A 164 1.30 2.31 15.04
N ILE A 165 1.72 2.53 13.78
CA ILE A 165 0.85 2.34 12.61
C ILE A 165 0.95 0.90 12.11
N LEU A 166 -0.17 0.18 12.09
CA LEU A 166 -0.32 -1.09 11.39
C LEU A 166 -0.83 -0.80 9.97
N ARG A 167 -0.11 -1.26 8.94
CA ARG A 167 -0.64 -1.29 7.58
C ARG A 167 -1.20 -2.65 7.23
N ILE A 168 -2.34 -2.63 6.55
CA ILE A 168 -2.92 -3.77 5.82
C ILE A 168 -3.06 -3.32 4.36
N GLU A 169 -2.35 -4.01 3.45
CA GLU A 169 -2.33 -3.67 2.02
C GLU A 169 -2.46 -4.92 1.12
N ILE A 170 -3.14 -4.76 -0.01
CA ILE A 170 -3.26 -5.74 -1.08
C ILE A 170 -2.69 -5.13 -2.35
N SER A 171 -1.65 -5.76 -2.92
CA SER A 171 -1.18 -5.51 -4.28
C SER A 171 -1.83 -6.50 -5.22
N ALA A 172 -2.54 -6.05 -6.25
CA ALA A 172 -3.32 -6.90 -7.14
C ALA A 172 -3.12 -6.53 -8.61
N THR A 173 -3.04 -7.56 -9.46
CA THR A 173 -3.14 -7.41 -10.92
C THR A 173 -4.59 -7.11 -11.33
N ASN A 174 -4.77 -6.43 -12.46
CA ASN A 174 -6.10 -6.19 -13.03
C ASN A 174 -6.86 -7.51 -13.35
N THR A 175 -6.15 -8.60 -13.63
CA THR A 175 -6.73 -9.95 -13.77
C THR A 175 -7.34 -10.47 -12.47
N TYR A 176 -6.69 -10.22 -11.32
CA TYR A 176 -7.24 -10.55 -10.01
C TYR A 176 -8.46 -9.69 -9.66
N LEU A 177 -8.36 -8.37 -9.87
CA LEU A 177 -9.45 -7.43 -9.62
C LEU A 177 -10.71 -7.77 -10.44
N LYS A 178 -10.55 -8.10 -11.72
CA LYS A 178 -11.66 -8.57 -12.57
C LYS A 178 -12.34 -9.84 -12.02
N LYS A 179 -11.56 -10.81 -11.50
CA LYS A 179 -12.09 -12.02 -10.82
C LYS A 179 -12.79 -11.71 -9.48
N LYS A 180 -12.57 -10.52 -8.92
CA LYS A 180 -13.24 -9.98 -7.73
C LYS A 180 -14.36 -9.00 -8.06
N HIS A 181 -14.79 -8.93 -9.32
CA HIS A 181 -15.84 -8.01 -9.80
C HIS A 181 -15.49 -6.52 -9.57
N ILE A 182 -14.19 -6.19 -9.64
CA ILE A 182 -13.65 -4.83 -9.61
C ILE A 182 -13.04 -4.54 -10.98
N TYR A 183 -13.62 -3.63 -11.75
CA TYR A 183 -13.22 -3.34 -13.13
C TYR A 183 -12.45 -2.02 -13.22
N THR A 184 -11.13 -2.10 -13.37
CA THR A 184 -10.20 -0.95 -13.35
C THR A 184 -9.20 -0.99 -14.52
N PRO A 185 -9.65 -1.04 -15.80
CA PRO A 185 -8.76 -1.24 -16.95
C PRO A 185 -7.77 -0.09 -17.18
N MET A 186 -8.17 1.14 -16.86
CA MET A 186 -7.39 2.38 -17.04
C MET A 186 -7.14 3.05 -15.69
N LEU A 187 -6.13 3.91 -15.61
CA LEU A 187 -5.79 4.66 -14.40
C LEU A 187 -6.99 5.45 -13.85
N GLY A 188 -7.73 6.14 -14.71
CA GLY A 188 -8.84 7.02 -14.35
C GLY A 188 -9.96 6.34 -13.56
N TYR A 189 -10.13 5.01 -13.71
CA TYR A 189 -11.10 4.24 -12.92
C TYR A 189 -10.79 4.27 -11.42
N LEU A 190 -9.53 4.50 -11.04
CA LEU A 190 -9.13 4.66 -9.64
C LEU A 190 -9.63 5.95 -9.00
N LEU A 191 -10.19 6.90 -9.77
CA LEU A 191 -10.89 8.09 -9.25
C LEU A 191 -12.36 7.81 -8.87
N SER A 192 -12.87 6.61 -9.13
CA SER A 192 -14.25 6.24 -8.78
C SER A 192 -14.39 5.88 -7.30
N VAL A 193 -15.33 6.53 -6.62
CA VAL A 193 -15.73 6.21 -5.23
C VAL A 193 -16.13 4.74 -5.10
N ASP A 194 -16.89 4.22 -6.07
CA ASP A 194 -17.38 2.84 -6.14
C ASP A 194 -16.22 1.82 -6.20
N VAL A 195 -15.08 2.19 -6.80
CA VAL A 195 -13.86 1.36 -6.79
C VAL A 195 -13.21 1.33 -5.40
N TRP A 196 -13.23 2.43 -4.66
CA TRP A 196 -12.69 2.51 -3.29
C TRP A 196 -13.57 1.76 -2.28
N GLU A 197 -14.89 1.74 -2.49
CA GLU A 197 -15.82 0.92 -1.71
C GLU A 197 -15.60 -0.58 -1.97
N ARG A 198 -15.38 -0.98 -3.23
CA ARG A 198 -15.00 -2.35 -3.58
C ARG A 198 -13.62 -2.74 -3.03
N PHE A 199 -12.67 -1.82 -2.93
CA PHE A 199 -11.40 -2.05 -2.26
C PHE A 199 -11.55 -2.21 -0.74
N GLU A 200 -12.42 -1.42 -0.08
CA GLU A 200 -12.79 -1.65 1.33
C GLU A 200 -13.39 -3.06 1.52
N ALA A 201 -14.40 -3.41 0.73
CA ALA A 201 -15.03 -4.73 0.80
C ALA A 201 -14.01 -5.88 0.63
N LEU A 202 -13.08 -5.74 -0.33
CA LEU A 202 -12.02 -6.73 -0.57
C LEU A 202 -10.98 -6.80 0.57
N LEU A 203 -10.70 -5.69 1.28
CA LEU A 203 -9.88 -5.69 2.50
C LEU A 203 -10.59 -6.42 3.65
N LEU A 204 -11.89 -6.17 3.85
CA LEU A 204 -12.71 -6.82 4.87
C LEU A 204 -12.87 -8.32 4.62
N ASP A 205 -13.24 -8.72 3.39
CA ASP A 205 -13.26 -10.13 2.93
C ASP A 205 -11.93 -10.84 3.18
N THR A 206 -10.82 -10.13 2.92
CA THR A 206 -9.47 -10.67 3.11
C THR A 206 -9.18 -10.89 4.59
N LEU A 207 -9.60 -9.97 5.46
CA LEU A 207 -9.45 -10.10 6.91
C LEU A 207 -10.33 -11.22 7.49
N GLU A 208 -11.48 -11.53 6.89
CA GLU A 208 -12.28 -12.69 7.31
C GLU A 208 -11.54 -14.02 7.11
N ASP A 209 -10.81 -14.12 6.01
CA ASP A 209 -10.02 -15.30 5.70
C ASP A 209 -8.76 -15.47 6.56
N VAL A 210 -8.31 -14.40 7.23
CA VAL A 210 -7.27 -14.44 8.26
C VAL A 210 -7.82 -15.05 9.54
N VAL A 211 -7.07 -16.02 10.10
CA VAL A 211 -7.29 -16.49 11.47
C VAL A 211 -6.36 -15.73 12.41
N ILE A 212 -7.00 -15.01 13.32
CA ILE A 212 -6.40 -14.32 14.46
C ILE A 212 -6.78 -15.12 15.69
N VAL A 213 -5.83 -15.40 16.57
CA VAL A 213 -6.03 -16.16 17.81
C VAL A 213 -5.72 -15.26 18.98
N GLU A 214 -6.76 -14.89 19.72
CA GLU A 214 -6.68 -13.97 20.85
C GLU A 214 -6.30 -14.70 22.13
N ALA A 215 -5.53 -14.03 22.99
CA ALA A 215 -5.20 -14.57 24.29
C ALA A 215 -6.44 -14.55 25.20
N VAL A 216 -6.88 -15.72 25.66
CA VAL A 216 -8.07 -15.91 26.51
C VAL A 216 -7.76 -16.74 27.75
N PRO A 217 -8.48 -16.53 28.87
CA PRO A 217 -8.42 -17.41 30.04
C PRO A 217 -8.89 -18.83 29.67
N LEU A 218 -8.04 -19.83 29.88
CA LEU A 218 -8.28 -21.22 29.43
C LEU A 218 -9.02 -22.07 30.49
N GLU A 219 -9.17 -21.56 31.71
CA GLU A 219 -9.66 -22.29 32.89
C GLU A 219 -11.14 -22.68 32.73
N ARG A 220 -11.90 -21.87 31.97
CA ARG A 220 -13.33 -22.09 31.69
C ARG A 220 -13.60 -22.93 30.44
N LEU A 221 -12.56 -23.32 29.70
CA LEU A 221 -12.68 -24.15 28.50
C LEU A 221 -12.57 -25.63 28.85
N SER A 222 -13.37 -26.46 28.20
CA SER A 222 -13.21 -27.93 28.28
C SER A 222 -11.88 -28.37 27.66
N LYS A 223 -11.39 -29.58 27.98
CA LYS A 223 -10.14 -30.11 27.41
C LYS A 223 -10.12 -30.02 25.88
N LYS A 224 -11.19 -30.47 25.21
CA LYS A 224 -11.34 -30.44 23.74
C LYS A 224 -11.25 -29.03 23.15
N GLU A 225 -11.66 -28.01 23.90
CA GLU A 225 -11.62 -26.61 23.47
C GLU A 225 -10.23 -26.01 23.69
N ARG A 226 -9.54 -26.37 24.78
CA ARG A 226 -8.12 -26.02 24.97
C ARG A 226 -7.24 -26.68 23.90
N ASP A 227 -7.49 -27.95 23.56
CA ASP A 227 -6.80 -28.66 22.48
C ASP A 227 -7.03 -27.96 21.12
N LEU A 228 -8.25 -27.45 20.87
CA LEU A 228 -8.60 -26.69 19.66
C LEU A 228 -7.94 -25.29 19.63
N PHE A 229 -7.79 -24.64 20.78
CA PHE A 229 -7.01 -23.40 20.89
C PHE A 229 -5.52 -23.66 20.65
N ALA A 230 -4.94 -24.68 21.29
CA ALA A 230 -3.54 -25.05 21.12
C ALA A 230 -3.19 -25.33 19.64
N LEU A 231 -4.05 -26.08 18.94
CA LEU A 231 -3.94 -26.38 17.51
C LEU A 231 -3.75 -25.14 16.62
N PHE A 232 -4.38 -24.01 16.96
CA PHE A 232 -4.28 -22.76 16.20
C PHE A 232 -3.35 -21.71 16.85
N LEU A 233 -3.05 -21.81 18.15
CA LEU A 233 -2.03 -21.01 18.83
C LEU A 233 -0.63 -21.37 18.34
N GLY A 234 -0.38 -22.65 18.10
CA GLY A 234 0.82 -23.18 17.44
C GLY A 234 0.61 -23.42 15.95
N ASP A 235 1.46 -24.30 15.39
CA ASP A 235 1.52 -24.62 13.96
C ASP A 235 0.97 -26.01 13.59
N ASP A 236 0.44 -26.77 14.56
CA ASP A 236 -0.07 -28.13 14.37
C ASP A 236 -1.18 -28.23 13.31
N TRP A 237 -1.92 -27.14 13.06
CA TRP A 237 -2.91 -27.03 11.99
C TRP A 237 -2.33 -27.26 10.59
N GLN A 238 -1.03 -27.04 10.40
CA GLN A 238 -0.31 -27.27 9.14
C GLN A 238 -0.21 -28.77 8.79
N ALA A 239 -0.15 -29.65 9.79
CA ALA A 239 -0.10 -31.11 9.60
C ALA A 239 -1.47 -31.73 9.25
N LEU A 240 -2.56 -30.97 9.37
CA LEU A 240 -3.90 -31.43 9.00
C LEU A 240 -4.11 -31.41 7.48
N ASP A 241 -4.80 -32.40 6.94
CA ASP A 241 -5.32 -32.36 5.56
C ASP A 241 -6.30 -31.19 5.36
N LYS A 242 -6.50 -30.80 4.09
CA LYS A 242 -7.34 -29.63 3.72
C LYS A 242 -8.77 -29.69 4.27
N VAL A 243 -9.39 -30.87 4.29
CA VAL A 243 -10.79 -31.05 4.72
C VAL A 243 -10.89 -30.96 6.24
N LYS A 244 -10.02 -31.67 6.96
CA LYS A 244 -9.93 -31.62 8.42
C LYS A 244 -9.53 -30.23 8.91
N ARG A 245 -8.58 -29.55 8.26
CA ARG A 245 -8.18 -28.16 8.54
C ARG A 245 -9.37 -27.19 8.40
N CYS A 246 -10.12 -27.28 7.29
CA CYS A 246 -11.34 -26.49 7.10
C CYS A 246 -12.38 -26.74 8.21
N ARG A 247 -12.62 -28.02 8.54
CA ARG A 247 -13.54 -28.41 9.63
C ARG A 247 -13.07 -27.89 11.00
N MET A 248 -11.77 -27.92 11.29
CA MET A 248 -11.23 -27.37 12.55
C MET A 248 -11.28 -25.84 12.57
N LYS A 249 -10.98 -25.14 11.46
CA LYS A 249 -11.13 -23.66 11.35
C LYS A 249 -12.57 -23.24 11.70
N LYS A 250 -13.58 -23.90 11.13
CA LYS A 250 -15.00 -23.62 11.44
C LYS A 250 -15.34 -23.81 12.92
N LYS A 251 -14.86 -24.90 13.55
CA LYS A 251 -15.05 -25.14 14.99
C LYS A 251 -14.35 -24.09 15.86
N PHE A 252 -13.13 -23.68 15.47
CA PHE A 252 -12.38 -22.66 16.19
C PHE A 252 -13.07 -21.30 16.13
N ILE A 253 -13.54 -20.88 14.96
CA ILE A 253 -14.29 -19.61 14.80
C ILE A 253 -15.55 -19.61 15.68
N ALA A 254 -16.38 -20.64 15.60
CA ALA A 254 -17.59 -20.75 16.42
C ALA A 254 -17.30 -20.78 17.93
N LEU A 255 -16.17 -21.37 18.34
CA LEU A 255 -15.71 -21.32 19.74
C LEU A 255 -15.25 -19.92 20.14
N ALA A 256 -14.48 -19.24 19.28
CA ALA A 256 -13.99 -17.89 19.52
C ALA A 256 -15.16 -16.90 19.68
N GLU A 257 -16.15 -16.96 18.78
CA GLU A 257 -17.41 -16.20 18.88
C GLU A 257 -18.12 -16.47 20.21
N ARG A 258 -18.33 -17.75 20.57
CA ARG A 258 -19.02 -18.17 21.80
C ARG A 258 -18.40 -17.62 23.09
N ILE A 259 -17.08 -17.39 23.11
CA ILE A 259 -16.36 -16.90 24.29
C ILE A 259 -15.92 -15.43 24.18
N GLY A 260 -16.29 -14.75 23.09
CA GLY A 260 -15.94 -13.34 22.85
C GLY A 260 -14.48 -13.08 22.43
N ALA A 261 -13.77 -14.09 21.91
CA ALA A 261 -12.38 -14.05 21.47
C ALA A 261 -12.21 -13.56 20.02
N THR A 262 -12.99 -12.56 19.63
CA THR A 262 -13.04 -11.99 18.27
C THR A 262 -12.77 -10.48 18.24
N GLN A 263 -12.41 -9.89 19.38
CA GLN A 263 -12.29 -8.44 19.57
C GLN A 263 -11.20 -7.83 18.69
N ILE A 264 -10.05 -8.47 18.51
CA ILE A 264 -8.98 -7.97 17.63
C ILE A 264 -9.48 -7.95 16.17
N LYS A 265 -10.16 -9.00 15.71
CA LYS A 265 -10.68 -9.05 14.34
C LYS A 265 -11.76 -7.98 14.11
N GLU A 266 -12.76 -7.90 14.98
CA GLU A 266 -13.87 -6.93 14.82
C GLU A 266 -13.39 -5.48 14.99
N ASN A 267 -12.48 -5.21 15.93
CA ASN A 267 -11.87 -3.87 16.03
C ASN A 267 -11.06 -3.51 14.79
N LEU A 268 -10.32 -4.45 14.18
CA LEU A 268 -9.63 -4.21 12.91
C LEU A 268 -10.61 -3.93 11.77
N LYS A 269 -11.71 -4.68 11.65
CA LYS A 269 -12.77 -4.43 10.65
C LYS A 269 -13.37 -3.02 10.81
N ASN A 270 -13.70 -2.64 12.04
CA ASN A 270 -14.22 -1.31 12.36
C ASN A 270 -13.20 -0.20 12.02
N LEU A 271 -11.92 -0.37 12.39
CA LEU A 271 -10.85 0.59 12.05
C LEU A 271 -10.61 0.69 10.54
N ILE A 272 -10.64 -0.43 9.80
CA ILE A 272 -10.57 -0.45 8.33
C ILE A 272 -11.73 0.37 7.77
N SER A 273 -12.98 0.12 8.17
CA SER A 273 -14.13 0.84 7.63
C SER A 273 -14.14 2.34 7.96
N ILE A 274 -13.67 2.73 9.15
CA ILE A 274 -13.54 4.15 9.52
C ILE A 274 -12.47 4.83 8.64
N GLU A 275 -11.27 4.26 8.55
CA GLU A 275 -10.17 4.81 7.74
C GLU A 275 -10.54 4.80 6.24
N CYS A 276 -11.19 3.75 5.73
CA CYS A 276 -11.64 3.67 4.34
C CYS A 276 -12.65 4.77 3.98
N LYS A 277 -13.60 5.11 4.86
CA LYS A 277 -14.53 6.23 4.67
C LYS A 277 -13.77 7.56 4.64
N TYR A 278 -12.97 7.83 5.67
CA TYR A 278 -12.13 9.02 5.78
C TYR A 278 -11.20 9.23 4.57
N LEU A 279 -10.69 8.14 3.99
CA LEU A 279 -9.84 8.17 2.80
C LEU A 279 -10.63 8.44 1.50
N ARG A 280 -11.92 8.06 1.43
CA ARG A 280 -12.82 8.41 0.31
C ARG A 280 -13.30 9.86 0.38
N ASP A 281 -13.39 10.45 1.57
CA ASP A 281 -13.98 11.77 1.79
C ASP A 281 -13.22 12.88 1.07
N MET A 282 -13.89 13.44 0.05
CA MET A 282 -13.48 14.61 -0.71
C MET A 282 -13.76 15.88 0.12
N ASP A 283 -12.87 16.20 1.07
CA ASP A 283 -12.82 17.51 1.75
C ASP A 283 -12.52 18.62 0.71
N ASN A 284 -13.52 19.07 -0.04
CA ASN A 284 -13.38 20.06 -1.12
C ASN A 284 -12.72 21.37 -0.64
N GLU A 285 -12.90 21.75 0.64
CA GLU A 285 -12.23 22.94 1.20
C GLU A 285 -10.71 22.78 1.37
N LYS A 286 -10.20 21.57 1.61
CA LYS A 286 -8.76 21.35 1.85
C LYS A 286 -7.94 21.31 0.57
N CYS A 287 -8.56 21.02 -0.57
CA CYS A 287 -7.92 21.11 -1.88
C CYS A 287 -7.35 22.51 -2.20
N ASN A 288 -7.90 23.58 -1.60
CA ASN A 288 -7.44 24.96 -1.80
C ASN A 288 -6.54 25.52 -0.67
N ARG A 289 -6.42 24.87 0.49
CA ARG A 289 -5.71 25.46 1.66
C ARG A 289 -4.21 25.17 1.72
N ASN A 290 -3.69 24.20 0.97
CA ASN A 290 -2.24 23.96 0.89
C ASN A 290 -1.60 24.90 -0.15
N GLY A 291 -1.56 26.20 0.18
CA GLY A 291 -1.00 27.29 -0.62
C GLY A 291 0.52 27.26 -0.78
N VAL A 292 1.07 26.15 -1.30
CA VAL A 292 2.48 26.01 -1.67
C VAL A 292 2.77 26.64 -3.05
N PHE A 293 1.73 26.95 -3.82
CA PHE A 293 1.84 27.45 -5.20
C PHE A 293 0.97 28.69 -5.46
N ALA A 294 1.30 29.80 -4.79
CA ALA A 294 0.79 31.13 -5.09
C ALA A 294 1.95 32.08 -5.46
N LYS A 295 2.45 31.95 -6.69
CA LYS A 295 3.30 32.86 -7.50
C LYS A 295 3.65 32.09 -8.79
N GLU A 296 3.62 32.63 -10.00
CA GLU A 296 3.16 33.92 -10.51
C GLU A 296 2.76 33.67 -11.99
N ILE A 297 1.51 33.96 -12.38
CA ILE A 297 1.14 34.08 -13.80
C ILE A 297 0.58 35.49 -13.98
N THR A 298 1.49 36.44 -14.21
CA THR A 298 1.15 37.78 -14.65
C THR A 298 1.00 37.78 -16.17
N ASP A 299 -0.14 37.31 -16.66
CA ASP A 299 -0.53 37.53 -18.05
C ASP A 299 -1.42 38.77 -18.16
N ASN A 300 -0.84 39.81 -18.76
CA ASN A 300 -1.53 41.06 -19.08
C ASN A 300 -2.71 40.81 -20.02
N LYS A 301 -3.92 41.24 -19.64
CA LYS A 301 -4.90 41.76 -20.60
C LYS A 301 -5.58 43.02 -20.05
N VAL A 302 -5.75 43.96 -20.97
CA VAL A 302 -6.16 45.36 -20.79
C VAL A 302 -7.55 45.54 -21.42
N ASN A 303 -8.34 46.48 -20.88
CA ASN A 303 -9.62 47.02 -21.39
C ASN A 303 -10.86 46.07 -21.39
N GLU A 304 -12.11 46.56 -21.24
CA GLU A 304 -12.63 47.92 -20.95
C GLU A 304 -14.04 47.86 -20.30
N TYR A 305 -14.33 48.85 -19.43
CA TYR A 305 -15.64 49.40 -18.99
C TYR A 305 -16.97 48.63 -19.21
N ASN A 306 -17.74 48.47 -18.13
CA ASN A 306 -18.81 49.46 -17.84
C ASN A 306 -19.41 49.37 -16.40
N ASN A 307 -19.95 50.49 -15.93
CA ASN A 307 -20.52 50.69 -14.59
C ASN A 307 -21.86 49.97 -14.37
N ILE A 308 -22.17 49.65 -13.11
CA ILE A 308 -23.34 50.21 -12.38
C ILE A 308 -23.09 50.09 -10.87
N GLN A 309 -23.41 51.17 -10.14
CA GLN A 309 -23.31 51.22 -8.69
C GLN A 309 -24.49 50.51 -8.01
N GLN A 310 -24.25 49.90 -6.84
CA GLN A 310 -25.17 50.08 -5.72
C GLN A 310 -24.44 49.90 -4.38
N GLU A 311 -24.39 50.97 -3.59
CA GLU A 311 -23.87 50.96 -2.23
C GLU A 311 -24.85 50.24 -1.30
N ARG A 312 -24.32 49.51 -0.30
CA ARG A 312 -24.92 49.47 1.04
C ARG A 312 -23.88 49.09 2.09
N ASN A 313 -23.63 50.02 3.01
CA ASN A 313 -22.67 49.88 4.09
C ASN A 313 -23.19 48.96 5.20
N ALA A 314 -22.34 48.05 5.69
CA ALA A 314 -22.40 47.54 7.06
C ALA A 314 -21.00 47.08 7.53
N LYS A 315 -20.50 47.77 8.57
CA LYS A 315 -19.42 47.45 9.53
C LYS A 315 -19.04 45.96 9.62
N SER A 316 -17.77 45.56 9.52
CA SER A 316 -16.72 45.64 10.57
C SER A 316 -17.20 45.03 11.91
N GLU A 317 -16.50 44.09 12.57
CA GLU A 317 -15.06 44.04 12.87
C GLU A 317 -14.51 42.61 13.12
N THR A 318 -13.17 42.49 13.09
CA THR A 318 -12.29 41.48 13.76
C THR A 318 -12.55 39.98 13.50
N GLU A 319 -11.66 39.29 12.78
CA GLU A 319 -10.38 38.76 13.29
C GLU A 319 -10.52 37.83 14.50
N THR A 320 -10.23 36.54 14.29
CA THR A 320 -9.73 35.65 15.35
C THR A 320 -8.67 34.73 14.77
N ALA A 321 -7.48 34.80 15.36
CA ALA A 321 -6.28 34.19 14.81
C ALA A 321 -6.21 32.67 15.05
N PHE A 322 -5.53 32.01 14.11
CA PHE A 322 -4.93 30.69 14.31
C PHE A 322 -3.94 30.74 15.48
N LEU A 323 -4.06 29.83 16.46
CA LEU A 323 -2.92 29.44 17.30
C LEU A 323 -3.00 27.96 17.69
N TYR A 324 -2.12 27.17 17.08
CA TYR A 324 -1.69 25.88 17.61
C TYR A 324 -0.88 26.15 18.90
N ALA A 325 -1.24 25.52 20.02
CA ALA A 325 -0.41 25.54 21.23
C ALA A 325 -0.44 24.19 21.93
N SER A 326 0.69 23.48 21.89
CA SER A 326 0.96 22.33 22.76
C SER A 326 1.29 22.83 24.17
N SER A 327 0.60 22.35 25.21
CA SER A 327 1.15 22.36 26.57
C SER A 327 0.49 21.32 27.47
N ASN A 328 1.29 20.76 28.37
CA ASN A 328 0.88 19.74 29.33
C ASN A 328 -0.05 20.34 30.41
N SER A 329 -1.02 19.56 30.87
CA SER A 329 -1.44 19.61 32.28
C SER A 329 -1.97 18.25 32.73
N GLU A 330 -1.33 17.65 33.73
CA GLU A 330 -1.91 16.55 34.49
C GLU A 330 -2.97 17.10 35.46
N LYS A 331 -4.17 16.49 35.47
CA LYS A 331 -4.79 15.95 36.69
C LYS A 331 -6.08 15.18 36.39
N CYS A 332 -6.25 14.08 37.13
CA CYS A 332 -7.47 13.32 37.39
C CYS A 332 -8.74 14.21 37.52
N ASN A 333 -9.98 13.78 37.27
CA ASN A 333 -10.60 12.43 37.25
C ASN A 333 -11.96 12.54 36.49
N GLN A 334 -12.84 11.54 36.29
CA GLN A 334 -12.96 10.14 36.75
C GLN A 334 -13.87 9.36 35.77
N ASN A 335 -13.54 8.11 35.39
CA ASN A 335 -14.51 7.02 35.08
C ASN A 335 -13.74 5.75 34.67
N GLY A 336 -13.55 4.84 35.62
CA GLY A 336 -12.61 3.72 35.47
C GLY A 336 -13.24 2.41 34.99
N ILE A 337 -12.60 1.78 34.00
CA ILE A 337 -12.68 0.33 33.79
C ILE A 337 -11.27 -0.24 33.98
N LYS A 338 -11.00 -0.80 35.16
CA LYS A 338 -9.75 -1.52 35.45
C LYS A 338 -9.78 -2.88 34.76
N ILE A 339 -8.97 -3.07 33.72
CA ILE A 339 -8.59 -4.41 33.27
C ILE A 339 -7.37 -4.85 34.08
N LYS A 340 -7.48 -5.99 34.79
CA LYS A 340 -6.38 -6.54 35.58
C LYS A 340 -5.25 -7.02 34.66
N GLY A 341 -4.01 -6.66 35.01
CA GLY A 341 -2.81 -7.35 34.51
C GLY A 341 -2.59 -8.69 35.20
N VAL A 342 -1.44 -9.32 34.91
CA VAL A 342 -1.15 -10.78 35.05
C VAL A 342 -1.89 -11.54 33.93
N SER A 343 -1.21 -12.24 33.01
CA SER A 343 -0.08 -13.15 33.23
C SER A 343 1.21 -12.86 32.45
N VAL A 344 2.33 -13.28 33.05
CA VAL A 344 3.70 -13.17 32.56
C VAL A 344 3.94 -14.14 31.39
N ALA A 345 4.63 -13.67 30.35
CA ALA A 345 5.26 -14.55 29.35
C ALA A 345 6.72 -14.81 29.76
N PHE A 346 7.14 -16.07 29.73
CA PHE A 346 8.51 -16.47 30.08
C PHE A 346 9.53 -15.84 29.13
N SER A 347 10.53 -15.17 29.70
CA SER A 347 11.75 -14.73 29.03
C SER A 347 12.92 -15.61 29.45
N SER A 348 13.67 -16.11 28.46
CA SER A 348 15.01 -16.70 28.64
C SER A 348 16.07 -15.64 28.28
N PRO A 349 17.27 -15.70 28.87
CA PRO A 349 18.12 -14.51 29.04
C PRO A 349 18.76 -13.97 27.77
N GLU A 350 19.07 -12.67 27.83
CA GLU A 350 19.78 -11.89 26.82
C GLU A 350 21.27 -12.28 26.77
N ASN A 351 21.87 -12.19 25.59
CA ASN A 351 23.33 -12.16 25.42
C ASN A 351 23.75 -10.72 25.10
N GLU A 352 24.87 -10.28 25.70
CA GLU A 352 25.37 -8.90 25.61
C GLU A 352 25.79 -8.48 24.18
N PRO A 353 25.69 -7.18 23.84
CA PRO A 353 26.14 -6.66 22.54
C PRO A 353 27.63 -6.25 22.55
N PRO A 354 28.42 -6.57 21.52
CA PRO A 354 29.76 -6.01 21.32
C PRO A 354 29.71 -4.56 20.78
N PRO A 355 30.83 -3.80 20.87
CA PRO A 355 30.77 -2.33 20.94
C PRO A 355 30.69 -1.58 19.60
N ASN A 356 30.29 -0.31 19.73
CA ASN A 356 30.09 0.69 18.70
C ASN A 356 31.39 1.17 18.03
N VAL A 357 31.40 1.34 16.70
CA VAL A 357 32.45 2.06 15.96
C VAL A 357 31.82 2.98 14.92
N ASN A 358 31.98 4.29 15.10
CA ASN A 358 31.56 5.31 14.13
C ASN A 358 32.60 5.47 13.01
N ASN A 359 32.17 5.37 11.74
CA ASN A 359 32.31 6.45 10.73
C ASN A 359 31.74 6.03 9.35
N PRO A 360 31.28 6.99 8.52
CA PRO A 360 30.50 6.69 7.30
C PRO A 360 31.36 6.58 6.03
N PRO A 361 30.93 5.79 5.03
CA PRO A 361 31.43 5.89 3.66
C PRO A 361 30.44 6.59 2.70
N LEU A 362 31.02 7.25 1.70
CA LEU A 362 30.37 8.12 0.73
C LEU A 362 29.42 7.39 -0.26
N PHE A 363 28.60 8.21 -0.93
CA PHE A 363 27.93 7.91 -2.21
C PHE A 363 28.74 6.96 -3.11
N ASN A 364 28.08 5.91 -3.62
CA ASN A 364 28.55 5.17 -4.79
C ASN A 364 27.38 4.68 -5.64
N ALA A 365 27.32 5.12 -6.89
CA ALA A 365 26.32 4.70 -7.86
C ALA A 365 26.61 3.26 -8.32
N LYS A 366 25.65 2.35 -8.16
CA LYS A 366 25.79 0.96 -8.62
C LYS A 366 25.46 0.83 -10.11
N LYS A 367 26.49 0.82 -10.95
CA LYS A 367 26.44 0.19 -12.27
C LYS A 367 26.35 -1.33 -12.08
N TYR A 368 25.37 -1.97 -12.71
CA TYR A 368 25.30 -3.44 -12.79
C TYR A 368 25.95 -3.90 -14.09
N ASN A 369 27.11 -4.56 -14.00
CA ASN A 369 27.69 -5.30 -15.13
C ASN A 369 27.09 -6.70 -15.20
N THR A 370 26.69 -7.12 -16.40
CA THR A 370 26.27 -8.49 -16.72
C THR A 370 27.42 -9.31 -17.30
N ASN A 371 27.36 -10.64 -17.09
CA ASN A 371 28.24 -11.74 -17.54
C ASN A 371 29.06 -12.36 -16.38
N SER A 372 29.20 -13.71 -16.25
CA SER A 372 28.81 -14.82 -17.15
C SER A 372 28.56 -16.16 -16.42
N ASN A 373 27.85 -17.06 -17.12
CA ASN A 373 27.92 -18.54 -17.13
C ASN A 373 28.10 -19.37 -15.85
N THR A 374 27.15 -20.30 -15.65
CA THR A 374 27.44 -21.75 -15.77
C THR A 374 26.29 -22.43 -16.52
N GLY A 375 26.62 -23.35 -17.44
CA GLY A 375 25.62 -24.01 -18.31
C GLY A 375 25.26 -25.42 -17.86
N LYS A 376 24.12 -25.94 -18.36
CA LYS A 376 23.84 -27.37 -18.47
C LYS A 376 23.25 -27.67 -19.85
N CYS A 377 23.88 -28.60 -20.56
CA CYS A 377 23.58 -28.93 -21.96
C CYS A 377 22.22 -29.63 -22.13
N ARG A 378 21.52 -29.34 -23.23
CA ARG A 378 20.50 -30.23 -23.82
C ARG A 378 20.46 -30.07 -25.36
N GLY A 379 20.55 -31.20 -26.05
CA GLY A 379 19.97 -31.43 -27.39
C GLY A 379 20.59 -30.73 -28.60
N LYS A 380 21.24 -31.50 -29.48
CA LYS A 380 21.36 -31.14 -30.91
C LYS A 380 19.95 -31.07 -31.53
N PRO A 381 19.63 -30.08 -32.39
CA PRO A 381 18.54 -30.21 -33.36
C PRO A 381 18.98 -31.09 -34.56
N PRO A 382 18.03 -31.71 -35.29
CA PRO A 382 18.32 -32.43 -36.54
C PRO A 382 18.48 -31.48 -37.74
N ASP A 383 19.25 -31.90 -38.74
CA ASP A 383 19.46 -31.16 -40.00
C ASP A 383 18.23 -31.25 -40.95
N PRO A 384 17.92 -30.18 -41.71
CA PRO A 384 16.85 -30.19 -42.72
C PRO A 384 17.38 -30.50 -44.14
N ALA A 385 17.32 -31.78 -44.52
CA ALA A 385 17.27 -32.27 -45.89
C ALA A 385 16.38 -33.53 -45.87
N GLU A 386 15.49 -33.81 -46.83
CA GLU A 386 15.35 -33.31 -48.20
C GLU A 386 13.87 -32.97 -48.53
N LEU A 387 13.65 -32.12 -49.54
CA LEU A 387 12.37 -32.01 -50.24
C LEU A 387 12.45 -32.80 -51.56
N ASN A 388 11.32 -33.36 -51.98
CA ASN A 388 11.05 -34.06 -53.26
C ASN A 388 11.49 -35.53 -53.35
N THR A 389 10.54 -36.46 -53.18
CA THR A 389 9.96 -37.26 -54.30
C THR A 389 8.87 -38.21 -53.75
N GLY A 390 7.70 -38.25 -54.40
CA GLY A 390 6.55 -39.08 -53.99
C GLY A 390 5.27 -38.27 -53.86
#